data_AF-A0A4Q3NBL2-F1
#
_entry.id   AF-A0A4Q3NBL2-F1
#
_cell.length_a   1.000
_cell.length_b   1.000
_cell.length_c   1.000
_cell.angle_alpha   90.00
_cell.angle_beta   90.00
_cell.angle_gamma   90.00
#
_symmetry.space_group_name_H-M   'P 1'
#
loop_
_entity.id
_entity.type
_entity.pdbx_description
1 polymer ?
#
loop_
_entity_poly.entity_id
_entity_poly.type
_entity_poly.pdbx_seq_one_letter_code
_entity_poly.pdbx_strand_id
1 'polypeptide(L)'
;MQFEIARRPDFVDVTVTGPIEVQPLLHLIQRLGDFTRESGDTRLMFDLLGMEGEVPFTGQIQTGEQVVLSMGHLQRIASVVPRDRLTRTSEKVARAQGVQLQIFVSRPAAVEWLLDDAALAPDPAAQDVVRLSPAHEAIWDATRHLFPPNAQAIQLPNGTLAISWPLDGSSEAVHEMAAPVTVRLEPDLLHHLQRADDDQRERIAVQQEAVLRAGLMGYEPLTPVPQARVIVLG
;
A
#
# COMPACT_ATOMS: atom_id res chain seq x y z
N MET A 1 6.49 13.90 17.06
CA MET A 1 5.59 14.37 15.98
C MET A 1 4.48 15.23 16.56
N GLN A 2 4.20 16.39 15.98
CA GLN A 2 3.07 17.27 16.32
C GLN A 2 2.15 17.42 15.12
N PHE A 3 0.86 17.65 15.35
CA PHE A 3 -0.10 17.87 14.28
C PHE A 3 -1.14 18.92 14.65
N GLU A 4 -1.62 19.63 13.65
CA GLU A 4 -2.72 20.59 13.74
C GLU A 4 -3.80 20.20 12.74
N ILE A 5 -5.07 20.29 13.15
CA ILE A 5 -6.23 19.99 12.30
C ILE A 5 -7.05 21.26 12.18
N ALA A 6 -7.25 21.73 10.95
CA ALA A 6 -8.12 22.86 10.62
C ALA A 6 -9.20 22.41 9.64
N ARG A 7 -10.47 22.62 9.97
CA ARG A 7 -11.56 22.41 9.01
C ARG A 7 -11.68 23.59 8.07
N ARG A 8 -11.67 23.32 6.77
CA ARG A 8 -12.05 24.25 5.72
C ARG A 8 -13.47 23.92 5.24
N PRO A 9 -14.14 24.82 4.52
CA PRO A 9 -15.48 24.56 4.01
C PRO A 9 -15.58 23.28 3.18
N ASP A 10 -14.53 22.94 2.43
CA ASP A 10 -14.57 21.86 1.43
C ASP A 10 -13.66 20.67 1.75
N PHE A 11 -12.77 20.77 2.74
CA PHE A 11 -11.85 19.71 3.12
C PHE A 11 -11.28 19.91 4.53
N VAL A 12 -10.77 18.83 5.12
CA VAL A 12 -10.00 18.89 6.37
C VAL A 12 -8.52 19.10 6.04
N ASP A 13 -7.90 20.06 6.69
CA ASP A 13 -6.49 20.42 6.51
C ASP A 13 -5.69 19.96 7.73
N VAL A 14 -4.72 19.08 7.52
CA VAL A 14 -3.89 18.52 8.58
C VAL A 14 -2.44 18.89 8.32
N THR A 15 -1.84 19.63 9.22
CA THR A 15 -0.40 19.96 9.17
C THR A 15 0.35 19.11 10.17
N VAL A 16 1.41 18.43 9.74
CA VAL A 16 2.24 17.57 10.59
C VAL A 16 3.68 18.06 10.58
N THR A 17 4.26 18.17 11.78
CA THR A 17 5.63 18.70 11.97
C THR A 17 6.46 17.86 12.94
N GLY A 18 7.78 17.93 12.78
CA GLY A 18 8.77 17.27 13.62
C GLY A 18 9.26 15.92 13.07
N PRO A 19 9.97 15.12 13.89
CA PRO A 19 10.61 13.90 13.42
C PRO A 19 9.59 12.87 12.94
N ILE A 20 9.90 12.22 11.81
CA ILE A 20 9.08 11.20 11.20
C ILE A 20 9.34 9.85 11.86
N GLU A 21 8.26 9.30 12.41
CA GLU A 21 8.22 7.97 12.97
C GLU A 21 7.01 7.27 12.38
N VAL A 22 7.22 6.07 11.84
CA VAL A 22 6.18 5.33 11.12
C VAL A 22 4.99 5.06 12.02
N GLN A 23 5.21 4.51 13.22
CA GLN A 23 4.12 4.13 14.13
C GLN A 23 3.24 5.31 14.57
N PRO A 24 3.80 6.44 15.03
CA PRO A 24 2.99 7.65 15.28
C PRO A 24 2.22 8.14 14.05
N LEU A 25 2.79 8.06 12.86
CA LEU A 25 2.10 8.46 11.62
C LEU A 25 0.91 7.55 11.31
N LEU A 26 1.07 6.23 11.44
CA LEU A 26 -0.02 5.27 11.24
C LEU A 26 -1.16 5.53 12.23
N HIS A 27 -0.83 5.76 13.51
CA HIS A 27 -1.82 6.08 14.53
C HIS A 27 -2.54 7.42 14.25
N LEU A 28 -1.83 8.43 13.74
CA LEU A 28 -2.43 9.69 13.31
C LEU A 28 -3.42 9.46 12.16
N ILE A 29 -3.05 8.69 11.14
CA ILE A 29 -3.93 8.36 10.01
C ILE A 29 -5.19 7.66 10.51
N GLN A 30 -5.05 6.68 11.41
CA GLN A 30 -6.20 6.00 12.01
C GLN A 30 -7.16 6.98 12.71
N ARG A 31 -6.62 7.82 13.61
CA ARG A 31 -7.42 8.80 14.35
C ARG A 31 -8.11 9.81 13.44
N LEU A 32 -7.46 10.21 12.34
CA LEU A 32 -8.06 11.10 11.34
C LEU A 32 -9.14 10.39 10.53
N GLY A 33 -8.97 9.10 10.25
CA GLY A 33 -10.01 8.27 9.63
C GLY A 33 -11.29 8.28 10.45
N ASP A 34 -11.18 8.02 11.76
CA ASP A 34 -12.34 8.04 12.67
C ASP A 34 -12.94 9.46 12.77
N PHE A 35 -12.11 10.48 12.98
CA PHE A 35 -12.54 11.88 13.07
C PHE A 35 -13.30 12.35 11.83
N THR A 36 -12.78 12.07 10.63
CA THR A 36 -13.40 12.47 9.36
C THR A 36 -14.69 11.68 9.10
N ARG A 37 -14.73 10.40 9.47
CA ARG A 37 -15.92 9.56 9.34
C ARG A 37 -17.06 10.04 10.23
N GLU A 38 -16.78 10.30 11.51
CA GLU A 38 -17.78 10.81 12.47
C GLU A 38 -18.37 12.15 12.03
N SER A 39 -17.60 12.92 11.26
CA SER A 39 -17.93 14.28 10.85
C SER A 39 -18.52 14.38 9.46
N GLY A 40 -18.58 13.27 8.72
CA GLY A 40 -19.04 13.23 7.34
C GLY A 40 -18.12 13.96 6.35
N ASP A 41 -16.86 14.17 6.71
CA ASP A 41 -15.88 14.80 5.83
C ASP A 41 -15.56 13.85 4.67
N THR A 42 -15.41 14.38 3.46
CA THR A 42 -15.16 13.59 2.25
C THR A 42 -13.80 13.87 1.61
N ARG A 43 -13.09 14.90 2.07
CA ARG A 43 -11.81 15.34 1.49
C ARG A 43 -10.82 15.72 2.58
N LEU A 44 -9.56 15.33 2.38
CA LEU A 44 -8.49 15.54 3.35
C LEU A 44 -7.20 16.00 2.68
N MET A 45 -6.53 16.97 3.30
CA MET A 45 -5.19 17.42 2.98
C MET A 45 -4.24 17.05 4.12
N PHE A 46 -3.12 16.41 3.77
CA PHE A 46 -1.98 16.20 4.65
C PHE A 46 -0.82 17.08 4.21
N ASP A 47 -0.49 18.11 4.97
CA ASP A 47 0.75 18.87 4.82
C ASP A 47 1.86 18.25 5.68
N LEU A 48 2.81 17.61 5.02
CA LEU A 48 3.97 16.95 5.63
C LEU A 48 5.28 17.71 5.37
N LEU A 49 5.21 18.98 4.92
CA LEU A 49 6.40 19.77 4.59
C LEU A 49 7.30 20.03 5.80
N GLY A 50 6.73 20.10 7.00
CA GLY A 50 7.46 20.31 8.25
C GLY A 50 7.97 19.03 8.91
N MET A 51 7.88 17.87 8.25
CA MET A 51 8.40 16.61 8.79
C MET A 51 9.92 16.54 8.64
N GLU A 52 10.59 15.91 9.59
CA GLU A 52 12.06 15.70 9.59
C GLU A 52 12.39 14.22 9.46
N GLY A 53 13.39 13.87 8.65
CA GLY A 53 13.81 12.48 8.41
C GLY A 53 13.10 11.82 7.22
N GLU A 54 13.45 10.55 6.98
CA GLU A 54 12.95 9.76 5.86
C GLU A 54 12.07 8.60 6.34
N VAL A 55 10.98 8.35 5.62
CA VAL A 55 10.16 7.15 5.85
C VAL A 55 10.83 5.99 5.11
N PRO A 56 11.22 4.91 5.80
CA PRO A 56 11.74 3.72 5.13
C PRO A 56 10.69 3.15 4.17
N PHE A 57 11.13 2.46 3.11
CA PHE A 57 10.23 1.91 2.09
C PHE A 57 9.07 1.08 2.67
N THR A 58 9.35 0.23 3.65
CA THR A 58 8.34 -0.56 4.37
C THR A 58 7.31 0.32 5.07
N GLY A 59 7.74 1.41 5.71
CA GLY A 59 6.87 2.39 6.33
C GLY A 59 5.98 3.13 5.32
N GLN A 60 6.47 3.35 4.09
CA GLN A 60 5.65 3.96 3.03
C GLN A 60 4.55 3.02 2.54
N ILE A 61 4.82 1.70 2.44
CA ILE A 61 3.80 0.70 2.15
C ILE A 61 2.74 0.68 3.26
N GLN A 62 3.18 0.56 4.52
CA GLN A 62 2.29 0.57 5.68
C GLN A 62 1.43 1.83 5.73
N THR A 63 2.00 2.99 5.40
CA THR A 63 1.26 4.26 5.31
C THR A 63 0.16 4.19 4.26
N GLY A 64 0.44 3.65 3.07
CA GLY A 64 -0.55 3.47 2.02
C GLY A 64 -1.67 2.52 2.42
N GLU A 65 -1.34 1.37 3.01
CA GLU A 65 -2.31 0.40 3.52
C GLU A 65 -3.20 1.01 4.62
N GLN A 66 -2.61 1.75 5.57
CA GLN A 66 -3.35 2.40 6.64
C GLN A 66 -4.32 3.46 6.12
N VAL A 67 -3.93 4.22 5.08
CA VAL A 67 -4.83 5.16 4.40
C VAL A 67 -6.03 4.42 3.80
N VAL A 68 -5.84 3.26 3.18
CA VAL A 68 -6.95 2.46 2.64
C VAL A 68 -7.92 2.06 3.75
N LEU A 69 -7.37 1.47 4.82
CA LEU A 69 -8.16 0.95 5.93
C LEU A 69 -8.95 2.06 6.66
N SER A 70 -8.29 3.17 6.95
CA SER A 70 -8.87 4.22 7.79
C SER A 70 -9.65 5.27 7.01
N MET A 71 -9.34 5.48 5.74
CA MET A 71 -9.83 6.61 4.95
C MET A 71 -10.49 6.21 3.63
N GLY A 72 -10.86 4.94 3.45
CA GLY A 72 -11.58 4.48 2.26
C GLY A 72 -12.95 5.17 2.03
N HIS A 73 -13.50 5.83 3.05
CA HIS A 73 -14.72 6.65 2.90
C HIS A 73 -14.46 8.03 2.28
N LEU A 74 -13.21 8.50 2.25
CA LEU A 74 -12.86 9.79 1.66
C LEU A 74 -12.85 9.68 0.14
N GLN A 75 -13.45 10.68 -0.52
CA GLN A 75 -13.45 10.81 -1.97
C GLN A 75 -12.05 11.15 -2.49
N ARG A 76 -11.31 12.00 -1.77
CA ARG A 76 -9.95 12.42 -2.14
C ARG A 76 -9.07 12.74 -0.95
N ILE A 77 -7.81 12.35 -1.07
CA ILE A 77 -6.76 12.59 -0.09
C ILE A 77 -5.57 13.17 -0.83
N ALA A 78 -5.17 14.38 -0.47
CA ALA A 78 -3.95 14.98 -0.98
C ALA A 78 -2.88 14.95 0.11
N SER A 79 -1.65 14.61 -0.26
CA SER A 79 -0.51 14.69 0.64
C SER A 79 0.57 15.57 0.03
N VAL A 80 1.09 16.54 0.77
CA VAL A 80 2.13 17.46 0.33
C VAL A 80 3.42 17.09 1.05
N VAL A 81 4.45 16.76 0.29
CA VAL A 81 5.77 16.38 0.81
C VAL A 81 6.87 17.23 0.19
N PRO A 82 8.04 17.36 0.86
CA PRO A 82 9.22 17.94 0.26
C PRO A 82 9.63 17.22 -1.05
N ARG A 83 10.18 17.94 -2.02
CA ARG A 83 10.49 17.40 -3.37
C ARG A 83 11.46 16.21 -3.31
N ASP A 84 12.45 16.28 -2.44
CA ASP A 84 13.43 15.24 -2.14
C ASP A 84 12.81 13.97 -1.53
N ARG A 85 11.55 14.03 -1.07
CA ARG A 85 10.84 12.92 -0.43
C ARG A 85 9.69 12.36 -1.28
N LEU A 86 9.59 12.77 -2.54
CA LEU A 86 8.54 12.29 -3.44
C LEU A 86 8.86 10.87 -3.95
N THR A 87 8.38 9.85 -3.25
CA THR A 87 8.54 8.44 -3.68
C THR A 87 7.30 7.88 -4.38
N ARG A 88 6.11 8.40 -4.05
CA ARG A 88 4.78 7.91 -4.50
C ARG A 88 4.49 6.45 -4.14
N THR A 89 5.20 5.85 -3.18
CA THR A 89 4.98 4.46 -2.78
C THR A 89 3.64 4.31 -2.06
N SER A 90 3.36 5.12 -1.04
CA SER A 90 2.08 5.12 -0.32
C SER A 90 0.91 5.47 -1.25
N GLU A 91 1.11 6.41 -2.17
CA GLU A 91 0.15 6.75 -3.23
C GLU A 91 -0.26 5.52 -4.04
N LYS A 92 0.74 4.78 -4.56
CA LYS A 92 0.51 3.59 -5.38
C LYS A 92 -0.24 2.52 -4.60
N VAL A 93 0.16 2.28 -3.35
CA VAL A 93 -0.48 1.28 -2.49
C VAL A 93 -1.94 1.65 -2.19
N ALA A 94 -2.23 2.93 -1.90
CA ALA A 94 -3.58 3.37 -1.63
C ALA A 94 -4.48 3.33 -2.88
N ARG A 95 -3.96 3.82 -4.02
CA ARG A 95 -4.67 3.78 -5.29
C ARG A 95 -4.95 2.35 -5.75
N ALA A 96 -4.03 1.42 -5.51
CA ALA A 96 -4.19 -0.01 -5.74
C ALA A 96 -5.40 -0.62 -5.03
N GLN A 97 -5.95 0.03 -4.00
CA GLN A 97 -7.13 -0.44 -3.28
C GLN A 97 -8.31 0.54 -3.38
N GLY A 98 -8.33 1.34 -4.46
CA GLY A 98 -9.47 2.20 -4.79
C GLY A 98 -9.52 3.55 -4.09
N VAL A 99 -8.56 3.86 -3.21
CA VAL A 99 -8.50 5.18 -2.56
C VAL A 99 -7.85 6.20 -3.47
N GLN A 100 -8.50 7.35 -3.67
CA GLN A 100 -7.90 8.48 -4.39
C GLN A 100 -6.94 9.24 -3.49
N LEU A 101 -5.75 8.68 -3.30
CA LEU A 101 -4.60 9.38 -2.70
C LEU A 101 -3.72 9.96 -3.83
N GLN A 102 -3.29 11.21 -3.69
CA GLN A 102 -2.30 11.80 -4.58
C GLN A 102 -1.26 12.62 -3.80
N ILE A 103 0.02 12.46 -4.15
CA ILE A 103 1.14 13.15 -3.51
C ILE A 103 1.63 14.31 -4.38
N PHE A 104 1.78 15.46 -3.74
CA PHE A 104 2.18 16.73 -4.32
C PHE A 104 3.45 17.24 -3.66
N VAL A 105 4.17 18.11 -4.38
CA VAL A 105 5.31 18.87 -3.84
C VAL A 105 4.96 20.33 -3.58
N SER A 106 3.69 20.69 -3.75
CA SER A 106 3.17 22.05 -3.68
C SER A 106 1.75 22.02 -3.15
N ARG A 107 1.51 22.78 -2.08
CA ARG A 107 0.20 22.90 -1.45
C ARG A 107 -0.87 23.52 -2.38
N PRO A 108 -0.59 24.60 -3.14
CA PRO A 108 -1.55 25.13 -4.12
C PRO A 108 -2.07 24.09 -5.11
N ALA A 109 -1.19 23.27 -5.69
CA ALA A 109 -1.58 22.24 -6.66
C ALA A 109 -2.43 21.12 -6.00
N ALA A 110 -2.11 20.79 -4.75
CA ALA A 110 -2.86 19.82 -3.98
C ALA A 110 -4.29 20.30 -3.67
N VAL A 111 -4.44 21.58 -3.31
CA VAL A 111 -5.75 22.20 -3.06
C VAL A 111 -6.58 22.26 -4.34
N GLU A 112 -6.00 22.68 -5.46
CA GLU A 112 -6.68 22.71 -6.76
C GLU A 112 -7.23 21.32 -7.12
N TRP A 113 -6.43 20.28 -6.94
CA TRP A 113 -6.86 18.90 -7.18
C TRP A 113 -7.93 18.42 -6.19
N LEU A 114 -7.88 18.81 -4.91
CA LEU A 114 -8.95 18.46 -3.96
C LEU A 114 -10.29 19.09 -4.33
N LEU A 115 -10.28 20.29 -4.90
CA LEU A 115 -11.48 21.07 -5.22
C LEU A 115 -12.02 20.82 -6.63
N ASP A 116 -11.27 20.14 -7.50
CA ASP A 116 -11.70 19.88 -8.87
C ASP A 116 -12.82 18.82 -8.95
N ASP A 117 -14.06 19.26 -8.83
CA ASP A 117 -15.23 18.40 -8.92
C ASP A 117 -15.41 17.77 -10.32
N ALA A 118 -14.84 18.35 -11.38
CA ALA A 118 -14.93 17.77 -12.73
C ALA A 118 -14.13 16.46 -12.85
N ALA A 119 -13.08 16.30 -12.05
CA ALA A 119 -12.33 15.06 -11.92
C ALA A 119 -12.98 14.01 -10.99
N LEU A 120 -14.19 14.25 -10.46
CA LEU A 120 -14.96 13.28 -9.62
C LEU A 120 -15.77 12.30 -10.45
N ALA A 121 -15.82 12.46 -11.78
CA ALA A 121 -16.28 11.38 -12.64
C ALA A 121 -15.43 10.14 -12.29
N PRO A 122 -16.06 9.01 -11.91
CA PRO A 122 -15.30 7.80 -11.61
C PRO A 122 -14.44 7.52 -12.83
N ASP A 123 -13.12 7.55 -12.64
CA ASP A 123 -12.18 7.18 -13.69
C ASP A 123 -12.56 5.75 -14.10
N PRO A 124 -12.98 5.51 -15.36
CA PRO A 124 -13.25 4.15 -15.81
C PRO A 124 -12.00 3.26 -15.68
N ALA A 125 -10.80 3.84 -15.60
CA ALA A 125 -9.56 3.12 -15.29
C ALA A 125 -9.37 2.81 -13.79
N ALA A 126 -10.07 3.46 -12.87
CA ALA A 126 -10.07 3.10 -11.44
C ALA A 126 -10.89 1.82 -11.17
N GLN A 127 -11.73 1.39 -12.13
CA GLN A 127 -12.39 0.08 -12.08
C GLN A 127 -11.47 -1.06 -12.58
N ASP A 128 -10.32 -0.75 -13.18
CA ASP A 128 -9.31 -1.72 -13.65
C ASP A 128 -8.19 -1.97 -12.61
N VAL A 129 -8.35 -1.47 -11.38
CA VAL A 129 -7.31 -1.54 -10.36
C VAL A 129 -7.38 -2.84 -9.56
N VAL A 130 -6.38 -3.69 -9.83
CA VAL A 130 -5.84 -4.85 -9.09
C VAL A 130 -6.60 -6.16 -9.20
N ARG A 131 -6.53 -6.77 -10.39
CA ARG A 131 -6.30 -8.22 -10.45
C ARG A 131 -4.81 -8.46 -10.60
N LEU A 132 -4.27 -9.44 -9.87
CA LEU A 132 -2.96 -9.98 -10.20
C LEU A 132 -2.99 -10.35 -11.68
N SER A 133 -1.95 -9.99 -12.43
CA SER A 133 -1.84 -10.52 -13.80
C SER A 133 -1.86 -12.06 -13.73
N PRO A 134 -2.32 -12.77 -14.76
CA PRO A 134 -2.40 -14.24 -14.72
C PRO A 134 -1.10 -14.94 -14.29
N ALA A 135 0.07 -14.36 -14.65
CA ALA A 135 1.39 -14.83 -14.21
C ALA A 135 1.59 -14.76 -12.69
N HIS A 136 1.22 -13.62 -12.09
CA HIS A 136 1.34 -13.40 -10.65
C HIS A 136 0.27 -14.14 -9.85
N GLU A 137 -0.93 -14.29 -10.43
CA GLU A 137 -2.01 -15.08 -9.85
C GLU A 137 -1.61 -16.55 -9.72
N ALA A 138 -1.04 -17.15 -10.79
CA ALA A 138 -0.55 -18.52 -10.73
C ALA A 138 0.56 -18.71 -9.67
N ILE A 139 1.49 -17.76 -9.55
CA ILE A 139 2.52 -17.81 -8.50
C ILE A 139 1.91 -17.70 -7.11
N TRP A 140 0.93 -16.81 -6.93
CA TRP A 140 0.23 -16.67 -5.66
C TRP A 140 -0.53 -17.94 -5.30
N ASP A 141 -1.34 -18.49 -6.20
CA ASP A 141 -2.13 -19.69 -5.97
C ASP A 141 -1.25 -20.90 -5.65
N ALA A 142 -0.16 -21.09 -6.41
CA ALA A 142 0.78 -22.18 -6.20
C ALA A 142 1.57 -22.08 -4.88
N THR A 143 1.59 -20.91 -4.22
CA THR A 143 2.39 -20.69 -3.01
C THR A 143 1.58 -20.20 -1.82
N ARG A 144 0.26 -20.05 -2.00
CA ARG A 144 -0.65 -19.48 -1.01
C ARG A 144 -0.60 -20.19 0.34
N HIS A 145 -0.43 -21.51 0.32
CA HIS A 145 -0.36 -22.37 1.50
C HIS A 145 0.92 -22.19 2.32
N LEU A 146 1.93 -21.50 1.79
CA LEU A 146 3.14 -21.15 2.54
C LEU A 146 2.93 -19.98 3.49
N PHE A 147 1.82 -19.26 3.35
CA PHE A 147 1.51 -18.06 4.11
C PHE A 147 0.28 -18.27 5.01
N PRO A 148 0.12 -17.46 6.07
CA PRO A 148 -1.06 -17.50 6.93
C PRO A 148 -2.40 -17.41 6.16
N PRO A 149 -3.50 -17.97 6.69
CA PRO A 149 -4.81 -17.92 6.02
C PRO A 149 -5.37 -16.52 5.77
N ASN A 150 -4.92 -15.51 6.51
CA ASN A 150 -5.29 -14.10 6.33
C ASN A 150 -4.29 -13.32 5.46
N ALA A 151 -3.30 -13.98 4.85
CA ALA A 151 -2.36 -13.32 3.95
C ALA A 151 -3.02 -12.89 2.63
N GLN A 152 -2.60 -11.73 2.16
CA GLN A 152 -3.03 -11.10 0.93
C GLN A 152 -1.82 -10.85 0.04
N ALA A 153 -2.05 -10.84 -1.28
CA ALA A 153 -1.03 -10.53 -2.27
C ALA A 153 -1.51 -9.44 -3.22
N ILE A 154 -0.65 -8.47 -3.48
CA ILE A 154 -0.90 -7.38 -4.43
C ILE A 154 0.25 -7.29 -5.42
N GLN A 155 -0.06 -6.93 -6.67
CA GLN A 155 0.96 -6.66 -7.67
C GLN A 155 1.30 -5.16 -7.65
N LEU A 156 2.58 -4.86 -7.39
CA LEU A 156 3.12 -3.51 -7.43
C LEU A 156 3.37 -3.07 -8.88
N PRO A 157 3.41 -1.75 -9.18
CA PRO A 157 3.59 -1.26 -10.56
C PRO A 157 4.90 -1.66 -11.24
N ASN A 158 5.93 -2.04 -10.47
CA ASN A 158 7.18 -2.58 -11.00
C ASN A 158 7.09 -4.09 -11.35
N GLY A 159 5.90 -4.68 -11.26
CA GLY A 159 5.67 -6.11 -11.47
C GLY A 159 6.15 -6.99 -10.31
N THR A 160 6.40 -6.43 -9.13
CA THR A 160 6.71 -7.24 -7.93
C THR A 160 5.42 -7.65 -7.23
N LEU A 161 5.35 -8.89 -6.77
CA LEU A 161 4.27 -9.36 -5.91
C LEU A 161 4.62 -9.04 -4.46
N ALA A 162 3.80 -8.24 -3.77
CA ALA A 162 3.95 -7.99 -2.34
C ALA A 162 2.92 -8.81 -1.58
N ILE A 163 3.37 -9.54 -0.55
CA ILE A 163 2.57 -10.43 0.28
C ILE A 163 2.66 -9.95 1.73
N SER A 164 1.51 -9.72 2.36
CA SER A 164 1.41 -9.21 3.73
C SER A 164 0.21 -9.84 4.47
N TRP A 165 0.26 -9.86 5.81
CA TRP A 165 -0.83 -10.35 6.68
C TRP A 165 -0.85 -9.58 8.02
N PRO A 166 -2.00 -9.54 8.71
CA PRO A 166 -2.12 -9.04 10.09
C PRO A 166 -1.34 -9.90 11.12
N LEU A 167 -0.66 -9.25 12.07
CA LEU A 167 0.21 -9.89 13.08
C LEU A 167 -0.53 -10.59 14.24
N ASP A 168 -1.73 -10.15 14.60
CA ASP A 168 -2.44 -10.70 15.77
C ASP A 168 -3.27 -11.98 15.48
N GLY A 169 -3.17 -12.51 14.26
CA GLY A 169 -3.82 -13.76 13.86
C GLY A 169 -5.33 -13.70 13.73
N SER A 170 -5.97 -12.56 13.98
CA SER A 170 -7.40 -12.41 13.73
C SER A 170 -7.64 -12.10 12.25
N SER A 171 -8.66 -12.73 11.67
CA SER A 171 -9.18 -12.42 10.32
C SER A 171 -9.78 -11.01 10.24
N GLU A 172 -10.00 -10.38 11.39
CA GLU A 172 -10.64 -9.07 11.55
C GLU A 172 -9.66 -7.99 12.03
N ALA A 173 -8.37 -8.31 12.18
CA ALA A 173 -7.44 -7.34 12.74
C ALA A 173 -7.10 -6.22 11.80
N VAL A 174 -7.42 -5.04 12.31
CA VAL A 174 -7.28 -3.75 11.66
C VAL A 174 -5.89 -3.13 11.91
N HIS A 175 -4.98 -3.80 12.65
CA HIS A 175 -4.03 -3.05 13.48
C HIS A 175 -2.53 -3.28 13.38
N GLU A 176 -1.99 -4.25 12.64
CA GLU A 176 -0.53 -4.31 12.48
C GLU A 176 -0.15 -5.29 11.36
N MET A 177 0.16 -4.78 10.16
CA MET A 177 0.61 -5.62 9.06
C MET A 177 2.08 -6.00 9.25
N ALA A 178 2.37 -7.29 9.10
CA ALA A 178 3.74 -7.82 9.13
C ALA A 178 4.59 -7.23 8.01
N ALA A 179 5.91 -7.22 8.18
CA ALA A 179 6.83 -6.76 7.15
C ALA A 179 6.62 -7.55 5.84
N PRO A 180 6.51 -6.88 4.69
CA PRO A 180 6.09 -7.53 3.46
C PRO A 180 7.14 -8.51 2.94
N VAL A 181 6.70 -9.67 2.48
CA VAL A 181 7.48 -10.53 1.59
C VAL A 181 7.25 -10.03 0.18
N THR A 182 8.32 -9.62 -0.49
CA THR A 182 8.26 -9.19 -1.90
C THR A 182 8.87 -10.28 -2.78
N VAL A 183 8.10 -10.72 -3.77
CA VAL A 183 8.51 -11.73 -4.75
C VAL A 183 8.70 -11.04 -6.10
N ARG A 184 9.92 -11.10 -6.62
CA ARG A 184 10.26 -10.58 -7.95
C ARG A 184 10.43 -11.75 -8.92
N LEU A 185 9.72 -11.71 -10.03
CA LEU A 185 9.92 -12.66 -11.12
C LEU A 185 11.06 -12.19 -12.02
N GLU A 186 12.00 -13.06 -12.34
CA GLU A 186 13.00 -12.79 -13.36
C GLU A 186 12.33 -12.63 -14.73
N PRO A 187 12.89 -11.80 -15.63
CA PRO A 187 12.27 -11.50 -16.92
C PRO A 187 11.91 -12.74 -17.74
N ASP A 188 12.78 -13.76 -17.75
CA ASP A 188 12.57 -14.98 -18.52
C ASP A 188 11.42 -15.84 -17.96
N LEU A 189 11.37 -15.99 -16.63
CA LEU A 189 10.26 -16.67 -15.95
C LEU A 189 8.94 -15.93 -16.18
N LEU A 190 8.93 -14.61 -16.02
CA LEU A 190 7.75 -13.79 -16.27
C LEU A 190 7.29 -13.94 -17.72
N HIS A 191 8.22 -13.91 -18.68
CA HIS A 191 7.91 -14.10 -20.08
C HIS A 191 7.31 -15.49 -20.36
N HIS A 192 7.84 -16.54 -19.75
CA HIS A 192 7.30 -17.89 -19.87
C HIS A 192 5.88 -17.99 -19.31
N LEU A 193 5.64 -17.47 -18.10
CA LEU A 193 4.31 -17.47 -17.46
C LEU A 193 3.27 -16.68 -18.26
N GLN A 194 3.67 -15.57 -18.88
CA GLN A 194 2.79 -14.74 -19.70
C GLN A 194 2.37 -15.39 -21.02
N ARG A 195 3.19 -16.31 -21.56
CA ARG A 195 2.91 -17.01 -22.82
C ARG A 195 2.25 -18.37 -22.64
N ALA A 196 2.30 -18.91 -21.43
CA ALA A 196 1.71 -20.19 -21.06
C ALA A 196 0.17 -20.12 -21.05
N ASP A 197 -0.46 -21.22 -21.45
CA ASP A 197 -1.86 -21.49 -21.11
C ASP A 197 -2.01 -21.75 -19.59
N ASP A 198 -3.24 -21.90 -19.11
CA ASP A 198 -3.50 -21.97 -17.67
C ASP A 198 -2.84 -23.21 -17.02
N ASP A 199 -2.94 -24.39 -17.63
CA ASP A 199 -2.34 -25.64 -17.13
C ASP A 199 -0.79 -25.60 -17.15
N GLN A 200 -0.20 -24.98 -18.17
CA GLN A 200 1.25 -24.76 -18.24
C GLN A 200 1.70 -23.78 -17.17
N ARG A 201 0.94 -22.70 -16.97
CA ARG A 201 1.26 -21.65 -16.01
C ARG A 201 1.23 -22.19 -14.58
N GLU A 202 0.22 -22.98 -14.24
CA GLU A 202 0.14 -23.68 -12.95
C GLU A 202 1.38 -24.57 -12.73
N ARG A 203 1.74 -25.40 -13.71
CA ARG A 203 2.92 -26.27 -13.60
C ARG A 203 4.22 -25.50 -13.41
N ILE A 204 4.41 -24.41 -14.16
CA ILE A 204 5.59 -23.54 -14.00
C ILE A 204 5.59 -22.91 -12.61
N ALA A 205 4.44 -22.41 -12.13
CA ALA A 205 4.33 -21.79 -10.82
C ALA A 205 4.62 -22.78 -9.67
N VAL A 206 4.09 -24.00 -9.73
CA VAL A 206 4.36 -25.06 -8.74
C VAL A 206 5.86 -25.41 -8.67
N GLN A 207 6.57 -25.38 -9.80
CA GLN A 207 8.03 -25.60 -9.79
C GLN A 207 8.79 -24.52 -9.02
N GLN A 208 8.27 -23.29 -8.98
CA GLN A 208 8.87 -22.18 -8.24
C GLN A 208 8.60 -22.24 -6.73
N GLU A 209 7.65 -23.08 -6.28
CA GLU A 209 7.31 -23.21 -4.85
C GLU A 209 8.55 -23.59 -4.01
N ALA A 210 9.39 -24.51 -4.51
CA ALA A 210 10.58 -24.94 -3.80
C ALA A 210 11.58 -23.79 -3.58
N VAL A 211 11.73 -22.92 -4.57
CA VAL A 211 12.60 -21.72 -4.50
C VAL A 211 12.01 -20.73 -3.51
N LEU A 212 10.70 -20.46 -3.57
CA LEU A 212 10.05 -19.56 -2.63
C LEU A 212 10.14 -20.08 -1.19
N ARG A 213 9.88 -21.38 -0.97
CA ARG A 213 10.02 -22.04 0.33
C ARG A 213 11.44 -21.95 0.87
N ALA A 214 12.44 -22.16 0.01
CA ALA A 214 13.84 -21.98 0.38
C ALA A 214 14.14 -20.52 0.76
N GLY A 215 13.61 -19.57 -0.01
CA GLY A 215 13.67 -18.14 0.26
C GLY A 215 13.01 -17.75 1.57
N LEU A 216 11.98 -18.48 2.02
CA LEU A 216 11.30 -18.29 3.30
C LEU A 216 11.98 -19.02 4.48
N MET A 217 13.03 -19.83 4.27
CA MET A 217 13.69 -20.51 5.39
C MET A 217 14.27 -19.52 6.41
N GLY A 218 13.92 -19.70 7.68
CA GLY A 218 14.28 -18.79 8.76
C GLY A 218 13.51 -17.46 8.76
N TYR A 219 12.52 -17.30 7.87
CA TYR A 219 11.56 -16.21 7.98
C TYR A 219 10.51 -16.58 9.01
N GLU A 220 10.52 -15.87 10.14
CA GLU A 220 9.58 -16.10 11.22
C GLU A 220 8.55 -14.97 11.26
N PRO A 221 7.35 -15.19 10.69
CA PRO A 221 6.35 -14.15 10.44
C PRO A 221 5.74 -13.55 11.71
N LEU A 222 5.90 -14.23 12.85
CA LEU A 222 5.35 -13.86 14.16
C LEU A 222 6.40 -13.29 15.11
N THR A 223 7.61 -13.00 14.60
CA THR A 223 8.60 -12.29 15.41
C THR A 223 8.11 -10.87 15.73
N PRO A 224 8.49 -10.29 16.88
CA PRO A 224 8.09 -8.93 17.24
C PRO A 224 8.54 -7.84 16.23
N VAL A 225 9.55 -8.15 15.41
CA VAL A 225 10.04 -7.28 14.34
C VAL A 225 10.34 -8.16 13.12
N PRO A 226 9.34 -8.51 12.30
CA PRO A 226 9.56 -9.31 11.11
C PRO A 226 10.46 -8.53 10.14
N GLN A 227 11.50 -9.16 9.60
CA GLN A 227 12.38 -8.53 8.63
C GLN A 227 11.77 -8.66 7.23
N ALA A 228 11.55 -7.55 6.53
CA ALA A 228 11.09 -7.59 5.14
C ALA A 228 12.01 -8.48 4.30
N ARG A 229 11.41 -9.28 3.40
CA ARG A 229 12.17 -10.30 2.66
C ARG A 229 11.92 -10.18 1.17
N VAL A 230 13.01 -10.14 0.41
CA VAL A 230 12.97 -10.12 -1.05
C VAL A 230 13.35 -11.51 -1.54
N ILE A 231 12.46 -12.12 -2.33
CA ILE A 231 12.70 -13.41 -2.98
C ILE A 231 12.63 -13.19 -4.48
N VAL A 232 13.61 -13.76 -5.20
CA VAL A 232 13.66 -13.70 -6.66
C VAL A 232 13.38 -15.10 -7.18
N LEU A 233 12.43 -15.22 -8.11
CA LEU A 233 12.06 -16.47 -8.78
C LEU A 233 12.52 -16.39 -10.24
N GLY A 234 13.21 -17.42 -10.72
CA GLY A 234 13.85 -17.47 -12.05
C GLY A 234 14.28 -18.88 -12.40
#